data_AF-A0A535WYE0-F1
#
_entry.id   AF-A0A535WYE0-F1
#
_cell.length_a   1.000
_cell.length_b   1.000
_cell.length_c   1.000
_cell.angle_alpha   90.00
_cell.angle_beta   90.00
_cell.angle_gamma   90.00
#
_symmetry.space_group_name_H-M   'P 1'
#
loop_
_entity.id
_entity.type
_entity.pdbx_description
1 polymer ?
#
loop_
_entity_poly.entity_id
_entity_poly.type
_entity_poly.pdbx_seq_one_letter_code
_entity_poly.pdbx_strand_id
1 'polypeptide(L)'
;MLEVEPTPDLGFQQVKHSRSLDAGWRPVAVDREKLGPGALGAEIATLTFGTLRRCEFDAARADELHVAVFDGYFAGLREAGWQGPVEPVRLGYTAAIALRWTVLAGIVRMVVDGAESVRTSQGTLVPAEAVLEQRVRLAEFLLDRADKARRLAADAT
;
A
#
# COMPACT_ATOMS: atom_id res chain seq x y z
N MET A 1 35.82 -9.75 12.77
CA MET A 1 36.14 -9.16 11.47
C MET A 1 35.42 -9.98 10.41
N LEU A 2 34.26 -9.49 9.99
CA LEU A 2 33.54 -9.86 8.78
C LEU A 2 32.65 -8.64 8.51
N GLU A 3 33.22 -7.70 7.76
CA GLU A 3 32.48 -6.60 7.16
C GLU A 3 31.65 -7.19 6.02
N VAL A 4 30.35 -6.93 6.05
CA VAL A 4 29.48 -7.13 4.90
C VAL A 4 28.76 -5.80 4.75
N GLU A 5 29.21 -4.99 3.78
CA GLU A 5 28.43 -3.85 3.31
C GLU A 5 27.17 -4.39 2.61
N PRO A 6 25.96 -4.01 3.04
CA PRO A 6 24.76 -4.31 2.28
C PRO A 6 24.51 -3.19 1.27
N THR A 7 24.52 -3.55 -0.01
CA THR A 7 23.87 -2.79 -1.09
C THR A 7 22.37 -2.69 -0.79
N PRO A 8 21.70 -1.55 -1.07
CA PRO A 8 20.31 -1.35 -0.69
C PRO A 8 19.36 -2.06 -1.67
N ASP A 9 19.14 -3.35 -1.45
CA ASP A 9 18.03 -4.09 -2.06
C ASP A 9 16.74 -3.81 -1.27
N LEU A 10 15.91 -2.92 -1.81
CA LEU A 10 14.63 -2.51 -1.22
C LEU A 10 13.50 -3.42 -1.70
N GLY A 11 13.28 -4.51 -0.96
CA GLY A 11 12.17 -5.45 -1.17
C GLY A 11 10.95 -5.22 -0.25
N PHE A 12 9.88 -5.97 -0.53
CA PHE A 12 8.57 -5.94 0.15
C PHE A 12 8.60 -6.24 1.67
N GLN A 13 7.89 -5.44 2.48
CA GLN A 13 7.83 -5.64 3.95
C GLN A 13 6.42 -5.47 4.52
N GLN A 14 6.04 -6.36 5.44
CA GLN A 14 4.96 -6.08 6.40
C GLN A 14 5.56 -5.54 7.70
N VAL A 15 4.98 -4.45 8.21
CA VAL A 15 5.42 -3.80 9.45
C VAL A 15 4.48 -4.21 10.59
N LYS A 16 5.04 -4.79 11.65
CA LYS A 16 4.35 -4.96 12.94
C LYS A 16 5.01 -4.05 13.98
N HIS A 17 4.21 -3.56 14.91
CA HIS A 17 4.72 -2.75 16.02
C HIS A 17 5.19 -3.66 17.15
N SER A 18 6.41 -3.45 17.66
CA SER A 18 6.89 -4.10 18.88
C SER A 18 7.20 -3.05 19.94
N ARG A 19 6.98 -3.41 21.21
CA ARG A 19 7.27 -2.57 22.37
C ARG A 19 8.60 -3.00 22.98
N SER A 20 9.60 -2.12 22.94
CA SER A 20 10.74 -2.21 23.86
C SER A 20 10.38 -1.47 25.14
N LEU A 21 10.69 -2.06 26.30
CA LEU A 21 10.29 -1.53 27.62
C LEU A 21 10.84 -0.12 27.89
N ASP A 22 11.90 0.30 27.20
CA ASP A 22 12.64 1.53 27.51
C ASP A 22 12.61 2.62 26.40
N ALA A 23 11.95 2.39 25.25
CA ALA A 23 12.15 3.26 24.07
C ALA A 23 10.90 3.60 23.22
N GLY A 24 9.69 3.37 23.73
CA GLY A 24 8.44 3.62 22.98
C GLY A 24 8.16 2.61 21.86
N TRP A 25 7.18 2.91 21.01
CA TRP A 25 6.80 2.05 19.88
C TRP A 25 7.80 2.19 18.74
N ARG A 26 8.37 1.07 18.29
CA ARG A 26 9.22 1.03 17.09
C ARG A 26 8.66 0.03 16.08
N PRO A 27 8.55 0.41 14.80
CA PRO A 27 8.19 -0.54 13.74
C PRO A 27 9.32 -1.56 13.57
N VAL A 28 8.96 -2.84 13.51
CA VAL A 28 9.89 -3.93 13.17
C VAL A 28 9.39 -4.62 11.92
N ALA A 29 10.27 -4.75 10.94
CA ALA A 29 10.00 -5.50 9.71
C ALA A 29 9.99 -7.01 10.01
N VAL A 30 8.88 -7.66 9.70
CA VAL A 30 8.69 -9.10 9.85
C VAL A 30 8.17 -9.68 8.53
N ASP A 31 8.13 -11.01 8.41
CA ASP A 31 7.58 -11.70 7.24
C ASP A 31 8.32 -11.36 5.91
N ARG A 32 9.53 -11.90 5.79
CA ARG A 32 10.48 -11.61 4.68
C ARG A 32 10.32 -12.52 3.46
N GLU A 33 9.32 -13.39 3.45
CA GLU A 33 9.17 -14.44 2.44
C GLU A 33 8.93 -13.92 1.01
N LYS A 34 8.54 -12.64 0.88
CA LYS A 34 8.31 -11.98 -0.42
C LYS A 34 9.36 -10.92 -0.78
N LEU A 35 10.52 -10.93 -0.13
CA LEU A 35 11.63 -10.08 -0.54
C LEU A 35 12.17 -10.54 -1.90
N GLY A 36 12.35 -9.59 -2.81
CA GLY A 36 12.88 -9.82 -4.15
C GLY A 36 13.00 -8.51 -4.92
N PRO A 37 13.67 -8.52 -6.08
CA PRO A 37 13.79 -7.35 -6.93
C PRO A 37 12.41 -6.87 -7.39
N GLY A 38 12.21 -5.55 -7.37
CA GLY A 38 10.95 -4.92 -7.74
C GLY A 38 11.13 -3.45 -8.08
N ALA A 39 10.11 -2.86 -8.69
CA ALA A 39 10.08 -1.42 -8.91
C ALA A 39 10.01 -0.69 -7.57
N LEU A 40 10.87 0.31 -7.39
CA LEU A 40 10.91 1.11 -6.17
C LEU A 40 9.55 1.79 -5.91
N GLY A 41 9.05 1.74 -4.66
CA GLY A 41 7.73 2.24 -4.30
C GLY A 41 6.61 1.20 -4.45
N ALA A 42 6.84 0.08 -5.15
CA ALA A 42 5.81 -0.95 -5.30
C ALA A 42 5.48 -1.67 -3.97
N GLU A 43 6.45 -1.74 -3.06
CA GLU A 43 6.33 -2.39 -1.76
C GLU A 43 5.31 -1.75 -0.83
N ILE A 44 5.23 -0.42 -0.81
CA ILE A 44 4.26 0.30 0.02
C ILE A 44 2.82 0.22 -0.51
N ALA A 45 2.61 -0.28 -1.73
CA ALA A 45 1.26 -0.43 -2.28
C ALA A 45 0.39 -1.42 -1.49
N THR A 46 1.00 -2.42 -0.84
CA THR A 46 0.28 -3.39 0.00
C THR A 46 -0.27 -2.73 1.27
N LEU A 47 0.43 -1.75 1.82
CA LEU A 47 0.00 -1.01 2.99
C LEU A 47 -1.29 -0.24 2.67
N THR A 48 -1.25 0.66 1.69
CA THR A 48 -2.40 1.48 1.31
C THR A 48 -3.59 0.63 0.87
N PHE A 49 -3.36 -0.30 -0.06
CA PHE A 49 -4.44 -1.15 -0.54
C PHE A 49 -5.03 -2.02 0.58
N GLY A 50 -4.19 -2.65 1.39
CA GLY A 50 -4.63 -3.54 2.46
C GLY A 50 -5.48 -2.81 3.49
N THR A 51 -5.06 -1.61 3.89
CA THR A 51 -5.79 -0.72 4.80
C THR A 51 -7.20 -0.41 4.27
N LEU A 52 -7.31 0.03 3.00
CA LEU A 52 -8.60 0.33 2.38
C LEU A 52 -9.46 -0.92 2.19
N ARG A 53 -8.85 -2.03 1.75
CA ARG A 53 -9.54 -3.30 1.48
C ARG A 53 -10.05 -3.98 2.75
N ARG A 54 -9.48 -3.70 3.92
CA ARG A 54 -9.94 -4.20 5.22
C ARG A 54 -10.86 -3.24 5.97
N CYS A 55 -11.22 -2.11 5.34
CA CYS A 55 -12.04 -1.07 5.96
C CYS A 55 -11.39 -0.45 7.21
N GLU A 56 -10.05 -0.42 7.27
CA GLU A 56 -9.30 0.23 8.36
C GLU A 56 -9.23 1.75 8.18
N PHE A 57 -9.51 2.22 6.96
CA PHE A 57 -9.56 3.62 6.60
C PHE A 57 -10.61 3.83 5.52
N ASP A 58 -11.29 4.98 5.55
CA ASP A 58 -12.35 5.33 4.62
C ASP A 58 -11.82 5.47 3.19
N ALA A 59 -12.38 4.70 2.25
CA ALA A 59 -11.99 4.76 0.85
C ALA A 59 -12.40 6.07 0.15
N ALA A 60 -13.35 6.84 0.68
CA ALA A 60 -13.62 8.19 0.18
C ALA A 60 -12.42 9.13 0.39
N ARG A 61 -11.53 8.79 1.33
CA ARG A 61 -10.29 9.53 1.64
C ARG A 61 -9.03 8.80 1.15
N ALA A 62 -9.17 7.86 0.22
CA ALA A 62 -8.07 7.02 -0.27
C ALA A 62 -6.88 7.84 -0.80
N ASP A 63 -7.15 9.00 -1.41
CA ASP A 63 -6.11 9.91 -1.88
C ASP A 63 -5.26 10.49 -0.75
N GLU A 64 -5.87 10.87 0.37
CA GLU A 64 -5.14 11.38 1.53
C GLU A 64 -4.20 10.30 2.09
N LEU A 65 -4.69 9.06 2.20
CA LEU A 65 -3.88 7.93 2.65
C LEU A 65 -2.74 7.64 1.67
N HIS A 66 -3.01 7.68 0.36
CA HIS A 66 -2.01 7.44 -0.68
C HIS A 66 -0.88 8.47 -0.64
N VAL A 67 -1.22 9.76 -0.49
CA VAL A 67 -0.23 10.85 -0.35
C VAL A 67 0.57 10.66 0.93
N ALA A 68 -0.08 10.47 2.08
CA ALA A 68 0.60 10.32 3.36
C ALA A 68 1.57 9.12 3.39
N VAL A 69 1.16 7.98 2.82
CA VAL A 69 2.02 6.78 2.71
C VAL A 69 3.21 7.04 1.79
N PHE A 70 2.99 7.69 0.64
CA PHE A 70 4.09 8.03 -0.27
C PHE A 70 5.09 8.99 0.38
N ASP A 71 4.61 10.06 1.01
CA ASP A 71 5.46 11.08 1.60
C ASP A 71 6.31 10.50 2.74
N GLY A 72 5.70 9.68 3.61
CA GLY A 72 6.42 8.98 4.68
C GLY A 72 7.45 7.99 4.15
N TYR A 73 7.11 7.22 3.12
CA TYR A 73 8.05 6.30 2.48
C TYR A 73 9.22 7.03 1.83
N PHE A 74 8.94 8.09 1.07
CA PHE A 74 9.98 8.85 0.38
C PHE A 74 10.89 9.59 1.35
N ALA A 75 10.35 10.15 2.43
CA ALA A 75 11.15 10.68 3.53
C ALA A 75 12.06 9.61 4.14
N GLY A 76 11.52 8.41 4.40
CA GLY A 76 12.29 7.26 4.89
C GLY A 76 13.42 6.84 3.92
N LEU A 77 13.17 6.87 2.60
CA LEU A 77 14.22 6.63 1.60
C LEU A 77 15.35 7.66 1.70
N ARG A 78 15.01 8.95 1.85
CA ARG A 78 15.98 10.03 2.00
C ARG A 78 16.80 9.88 3.28
N GLU A 79 16.14 9.58 4.40
CA GLU A 79 16.78 9.31 5.68
C GLU A 79 17.72 8.11 5.63
N ALA A 80 17.36 7.07 4.86
CA ALA A 80 18.19 5.90 4.59
C ALA A 80 19.33 6.16 3.58
N GLY A 81 19.48 7.39 3.09
CA GLY A 81 20.58 7.81 2.21
C GLY A 81 20.32 7.59 0.71
N TRP A 82 19.14 7.13 0.30
CA TRP A 82 18.81 6.98 -1.11
C TRP A 82 18.63 8.37 -1.78
N GLN A 83 19.35 8.62 -2.88
CA GLN A 83 19.41 9.93 -3.54
C GLN A 83 18.77 9.99 -4.94
N GLY A 84 18.04 8.94 -5.35
CA GLY A 84 17.46 8.88 -6.68
C GLY A 84 16.30 9.87 -6.92
N PRO A 85 15.84 9.98 -8.18
CA PRO A 85 14.73 10.86 -8.56
C PRO A 85 13.39 10.36 -8.02
N VAL A 86 12.45 11.26 -7.71
CA VAL A 86 11.15 10.90 -7.09
C VAL A 86 10.21 10.21 -8.08
N GLU A 87 10.36 10.48 -9.37
CA GLU A 87 9.43 10.09 -10.42
C GLU A 87 9.32 8.57 -10.59
N PRO A 88 10.42 7.79 -10.67
CA PRO A 88 10.34 6.33 -10.73
C PRO A 88 9.69 5.71 -9.48
N VAL A 89 9.89 6.30 -8.30
CA VAL A 89 9.25 5.84 -7.05
C VAL A 89 7.75 6.06 -7.10
N ARG A 90 7.34 7.25 -7.55
CA ARG A 90 5.93 7.62 -7.69
C ARG A 90 5.23 6.76 -8.73
N LEU A 91 5.90 6.48 -9.84
CA LEU A 91 5.41 5.56 -10.87
C LEU A 91 5.27 4.14 -10.31
N GLY A 92 6.31 3.60 -9.66
CA GLY A 92 6.30 2.25 -9.09
C GLY A 92 5.16 2.05 -8.09
N TYR A 93 4.98 3.00 -7.17
CA TYR A 93 3.88 2.98 -6.20
C TYR A 93 2.50 3.08 -6.87
N THR A 94 2.33 4.05 -7.76
CA THR A 94 1.04 4.32 -8.43
C THR A 94 0.62 3.14 -9.32
N ALA A 95 1.57 2.59 -10.09
CA ALA A 95 1.34 1.42 -10.94
C ALA A 95 1.06 0.17 -10.11
N ALA A 96 1.80 -0.05 -9.03
CA ALA A 96 1.55 -1.19 -8.14
C ALA A 96 0.14 -1.13 -7.55
N ILE A 97 -0.32 0.04 -7.09
CA ILE A 97 -1.72 0.20 -6.64
C ILE A 97 -2.68 -0.19 -7.76
N ALA A 98 -2.54 0.40 -8.95
CA ALA A 98 -3.42 0.16 -10.09
C ALA A 98 -3.53 -1.33 -10.49
N LEU A 99 -2.43 -2.10 -10.37
CA LEU A 99 -2.39 -3.52 -10.70
C LEU A 99 -3.22 -4.42 -9.76
N ARG A 100 -3.80 -3.88 -8.69
CA ARG A 100 -4.69 -4.62 -7.76
C ARG A 100 -6.14 -4.68 -8.26
N TRP A 101 -6.35 -4.57 -9.57
CA TRP A 101 -7.63 -4.59 -10.26
C TRP A 101 -8.46 -5.87 -10.03
N THR A 102 -7.84 -6.96 -9.55
CA THR A 102 -8.54 -8.22 -9.22
C THR A 102 -9.66 -8.04 -8.19
N VAL A 103 -9.68 -6.94 -7.44
CA VAL A 103 -10.82 -6.58 -6.57
C VAL A 103 -12.13 -6.38 -7.34
N LEU A 104 -12.08 -5.95 -8.60
CA LEU A 104 -13.28 -5.74 -9.43
C LEU A 104 -14.10 -7.01 -9.57
N ALA A 105 -13.45 -8.16 -9.79
CA ALA A 105 -14.13 -9.45 -9.85
C ALA A 105 -14.80 -9.81 -8.52
N GLY A 106 -14.14 -9.49 -7.39
CA GLY A 106 -14.72 -9.67 -6.06
C GLY A 106 -15.93 -8.78 -5.80
N ILE A 107 -15.96 -7.56 -6.34
CA ILE A 107 -17.09 -6.63 -6.23
C ILE A 107 -18.31 -7.14 -6.98
N VAL A 108 -18.13 -7.59 -8.23
CA VAL A 108 -19.23 -8.17 -9.02
C VAL A 108 -19.86 -9.34 -8.25
N ARG A 109 -19.02 -10.20 -7.65
CA ARG A 109 -19.53 -11.29 -6.82
C ARG A 109 -20.31 -10.82 -5.60
N MET A 110 -19.85 -9.77 -4.91
CA MET A 110 -20.58 -9.18 -3.78
C MET A 110 -21.94 -8.58 -4.20
N VAL A 111 -22.05 -8.02 -5.41
CA VAL A 111 -23.33 -7.50 -5.92
C VAL A 111 -24.31 -8.64 -6.22
N VAL A 112 -23.82 -9.76 -6.77
CA VAL A 112 -24.65 -10.91 -7.14
C VAL A 112 -25.03 -11.76 -5.93
N ASP A 113 -24.06 -12.10 -5.09
CA ASP A 113 -24.21 -13.05 -3.98
C ASP A 113 -24.52 -12.36 -2.63
N GLY A 114 -24.37 -11.04 -2.57
CA GLY A 114 -24.44 -10.24 -1.35
C GLY A 114 -23.05 -9.99 -0.73
N ALA A 115 -22.89 -8.82 -0.13
CA ALA A 115 -21.70 -8.48 0.65
C ALA A 115 -21.80 -9.05 2.08
N GLU A 116 -20.66 -9.33 2.68
CA GLU A 116 -20.56 -9.73 4.08
C GLU A 116 -19.93 -8.61 4.92
N SER A 117 -20.34 -8.54 6.18
CA SER A 117 -19.71 -7.65 7.16
C SER A 117 -18.25 -8.04 7.39
N VAL A 118 -17.38 -7.05 7.58
CA VAL A 118 -15.95 -7.25 7.84
C VAL A 118 -15.60 -6.72 9.22
N ARG A 119 -14.70 -7.41 9.92
CA ARG A 119 -14.15 -6.93 11.20
C ARG A 119 -12.77 -6.31 10.95
N THR A 120 -12.58 -5.07 11.40
CA THR A 120 -11.28 -4.39 11.34
C THR A 120 -10.29 -4.98 12.34
N SER A 121 -9.03 -4.61 12.20
CA SER A 121 -7.94 -4.99 13.11
C SER A 121 -8.20 -4.58 14.57
N GLN A 122 -8.98 -3.51 14.78
CA GLN A 122 -9.39 -3.01 16.10
C GLN A 122 -10.69 -3.65 16.62
N GLY A 123 -11.24 -4.63 15.89
CA GLY A 123 -12.45 -5.35 16.29
C GLY A 123 -13.77 -4.69 15.90
N THR A 124 -13.74 -3.53 15.24
CA THR A 124 -14.94 -2.84 14.77
C THR A 124 -15.61 -3.65 13.66
N LEU A 125 -16.92 -3.90 13.79
CA LEU A 125 -17.72 -4.53 12.75
C LEU A 125 -18.22 -3.47 11.75
N VAL A 126 -17.83 -3.63 10.50
CA VAL A 126 -18.33 -2.82 9.38
C VAL A 126 -19.46 -3.59 8.70
N PRO A 127 -20.68 -3.05 8.65
CA PRO A 127 -21.83 -3.72 8.03
C PRO A 127 -21.59 -4.01 6.54
N ALA A 128 -22.22 -5.08 6.03
CA ALA A 128 -22.13 -5.51 4.63
C ALA A 128 -22.33 -4.40 3.60
N GLU A 129 -23.34 -3.53 3.79
CA GLU A 129 -23.62 -2.42 2.86
C GLU A 129 -22.45 -1.43 2.79
N ALA A 130 -21.94 -1.02 3.95
CA ALA A 130 -20.77 -0.15 4.04
C ALA A 130 -19.51 -0.82 3.49
N VAL A 131 -19.39 -2.15 3.60
CA VAL A 131 -18.32 -2.90 2.94
C VAL A 131 -18.46 -2.79 1.42
N LEU A 132 -19.65 -2.97 0.86
CA LEU A 132 -19.84 -2.86 -0.59
C LEU A 132 -19.50 -1.45 -1.09
N GLU A 133 -20.01 -0.40 -0.43
CA GLU A 133 -19.69 0.99 -0.72
C GLU A 133 -18.17 1.25 -0.69
N GLN A 134 -17.50 0.80 0.38
CA GLN A 134 -16.05 0.87 0.51
C GLN A 134 -15.32 0.20 -0.67
N ARG A 135 -15.83 -0.92 -1.19
CA ARG A 135 -15.20 -1.60 -2.33
C ARG A 135 -15.39 -0.86 -3.64
N VAL A 136 -16.57 -0.27 -3.85
CA VAL A 136 -16.84 0.57 -5.03
C VAL A 136 -15.90 1.77 -5.04
N ARG A 137 -15.77 2.47 -3.91
CA ARG A 137 -14.81 3.59 -3.77
C ARG A 137 -13.37 3.17 -3.99
N LEU A 138 -12.97 2.01 -3.45
CA LEU A 138 -11.65 1.45 -3.70
C LEU A 138 -11.45 1.18 -5.20
N ALA A 139 -12.43 0.61 -5.90
CA ALA A 139 -12.34 0.37 -7.34
C ALA A 139 -12.15 1.67 -8.14
N GLU A 140 -12.94 2.71 -7.85
CA GLU A 140 -12.77 4.04 -8.47
C GLU A 140 -11.34 4.57 -8.28
N PHE A 141 -10.82 4.48 -7.06
CA PHE A 141 -9.46 4.89 -6.74
C PHE A 141 -8.41 4.09 -7.52
N LEU A 142 -8.54 2.76 -7.62
CA LEU A 142 -7.61 1.92 -8.38
C LEU A 142 -7.59 2.27 -9.87
N LEU A 143 -8.75 2.56 -10.45
CA LEU A 143 -8.87 2.94 -11.86
C LEU A 143 -8.25 4.32 -12.13
N ASP A 144 -8.47 5.31 -11.25
CA ASP A 144 -7.79 6.61 -11.37
C ASP A 144 -6.27 6.48 -11.22
N ARG A 145 -5.78 5.58 -10.34
CA ARG A 145 -4.34 5.26 -10.28
C ARG A 145 -3.83 4.63 -11.57
N ALA A 146 -4.62 3.82 -12.26
CA ALA A 146 -4.23 3.26 -13.56
C ALA A 146 -4.01 4.35 -14.60
N ASP A 147 -4.91 5.34 -14.65
CA ASP A 147 -4.76 6.48 -15.57
C ASP A 147 -3.57 7.38 -15.19
N LYS A 148 -3.34 7.61 -13.90
CA LYS A 148 -2.15 8.35 -13.41
C LYS A 148 -0.85 7.62 -13.72
N ALA A 149 -0.80 6.30 -13.51
CA ALA A 149 0.36 5.48 -13.84
C ALA A 149 0.68 5.54 -15.34
N ARG A 150 -0.36 5.48 -16.20
CA ARG A 150 -0.19 5.59 -17.65
C ARG A 150 0.43 6.93 -18.06
N ARG A 151 -0.02 8.04 -17.46
CA ARG A 151 0.56 9.37 -17.69
C ARG A 151 2.02 9.46 -17.25
N LEU A 152 2.31 9.03 -16.01
CA LEU A 152 3.67 9.02 -15.48
C LEU A 152 4.63 8.15 -16.31
N ALA A 153 4.17 7.03 -16.86
CA ALA A 153 4.97 6.18 -17.74
C ALA A 153 5.25 6.85 -19.09
N ALA A 154 4.28 7.57 -19.64
CA ALA A 154 4.46 8.32 -20.88
C ALA A 154 5.47 9.47 -20.70
N ASP A 155 5.44 10.17 -19.57
CA ASP A 155 6.38 11.26 -19.25
C ASP A 155 7.81 10.77 -18.98
N ALA A 156 7.99 9.47 -18.71
CA ALA A 156 9.27 8.84 -18.43
C ALA A 156 9.98 8.29 -19.69
N THR A 157 9.32 8.36 -20.86
CA THR A 157 9.83 7.87 -22.15
C THR A 157 10.25 9.02 -23.05
#